data_AF-A0A942UUA3-F1
#
_entry.id   AF-A0A942UUA3-F1
#
_cell.length_a   1.000
_cell.length_b   1.000
_cell.length_c   1.000
_cell.angle_alpha   90.00
_cell.angle_beta   90.00
_cell.angle_gamma   90.00
#
_symmetry.space_group_name_H-M   'P 1'
#
loop_
_entity.id
_entity.type
_entity.pdbx_description
1 polymer ?
#
loop_
_entity_poly.entity_id
_entity_poly.type
_entity_poly.pdbx_seq_one_letter_code
_entity_poly.pdbx_strand_id
1 'polypeptide(L)'
;MKRRIIRTIGIIAGILVIISTVQELKIPGLTLISLATMIFSIVYDTKHQFDEGKIHKVNWKLILVAGLSSGSISLIAGILKIIDAIK
;
A
#
# COMPACT_ATOMS: atom_id res chain seq x y z
N MET A 1 14.42 11.99 -7.44
CA MET A 1 13.04 12.11 -7.98
C MET A 1 12.16 10.90 -7.70
N LYS A 2 12.60 9.67 -8.01
CA LYS A 2 11.82 8.42 -7.80
C LYS A 2 11.18 8.27 -6.40
N ARG A 3 11.93 8.58 -5.33
CA ARG A 3 11.41 8.55 -3.94
C ARG A 3 10.24 9.52 -3.71
N ARG A 4 10.33 10.75 -4.23
CA ARG A 4 9.27 11.75 -4.06
C ARG A 4 7.97 11.27 -4.73
N ILE A 5 8.09 10.73 -5.94
CA ILE A 5 6.96 10.16 -6.70
C ILE A 5 6.29 9.02 -5.92
N ILE A 6 7.06 8.05 -5.42
CA ILE A 6 6.51 6.91 -4.68
C ILE A 6 5.83 7.35 -3.38
N ARG A 7 6.39 8.33 -2.67
CA ARG A 7 5.75 8.94 -1.49
C ARG A 7 4.44 9.63 -1.86
N THR A 8 4.42 10.44 -2.93
CA THR A 8 3.19 11.10 -3.39
C THR A 8 2.12 10.09 -3.75
N ILE A 9 2.46 9.02 -4.48
CA ILE A 9 1.53 7.93 -4.81
C ILE A 9 1.00 7.27 -3.53
N GLY A 10 1.87 7.00 -2.54
CA GLY A 10 1.47 6.44 -1.25
C GLY A 10 0.49 7.34 -0.48
N ILE A 11 0.71 8.65 -0.48
CA ILE A 11 -0.17 9.63 0.16
C ILE A 11 -1.53 9.66 -0.54
N ILE A 12 -1.55 9.71 -1.88
CA ILE A 12 -2.80 9.69 -2.66
C ILE A 12 -3.57 8.40 -2.38
N ALA A 13 -2.88 7.25 -2.34
CA ALA A 13 -3.49 5.98 -1.99
C ALA A 13 -4.07 5.97 -0.57
N GLY A 14 -3.37 6.55 0.41
CA GLY A 14 -3.89 6.72 1.77
C GLY A 14 -5.16 7.58 1.82
N ILE A 15 -5.18 8.69 1.08
CA ILE A 15 -6.37 9.55 0.95
C ILE A 15 -7.53 8.75 0.32
N LEU A 16 -7.29 7.99 -0.74
CA LEU A 16 -8.30 7.16 -1.37
C LEU A 16 -8.87 6.09 -0.42
N VAL A 17 -8.04 5.49 0.44
CA VAL A 17 -8.51 4.56 1.49
C VAL A 17 -9.48 5.29 2.43
N ILE A 18 -9.09 6.45 2.97
CA ILE A 18 -9.91 7.22 3.91
C ILE A 18 -11.24 7.65 3.27
N ILE A 19 -11.20 8.18 2.05
CA ILE A 19 -12.42 8.61 1.36
C ILE A 19 -13.32 7.40 1.09
N SER A 20 -12.74 6.28 0.65
CA SER A 20 -13.52 5.08 0.35
C SER A 20 -14.18 4.47 1.58
N THR A 21 -13.54 4.55 2.75
CA THR A 21 -14.10 4.04 4.00
C THR A 21 -15.09 5.00 4.65
N VAL A 22 -14.84 6.31 4.61
CA VAL A 22 -15.67 7.33 5.27
C VAL A 22 -16.90 7.69 4.44
N GLN A 23 -16.76 7.82 3.12
CA GLN A 23 -17.86 8.18 2.22
C GLN A 23 -18.58 6.97 1.63
N GLU A 24 -18.20 5.76 2.04
CA GLU A 24 -18.73 4.49 1.51
C GLU A 24 -18.72 4.45 -0.03
N LEU A 25 -17.65 4.95 -0.67
CA LEU A 25 -17.54 4.88 -2.12
C LEU A 25 -17.60 3.41 -2.57
N LYS A 26 -18.67 3.06 -3.29
CA LYS A 26 -18.90 1.71 -3.81
C LYS A 26 -18.13 1.46 -5.10
N ILE A 27 -16.82 1.70 -5.08
CA ILE A 27 -15.94 1.32 -6.18
C ILE A 27 -15.31 -0.05 -5.83
N PRO A 28 -15.69 -1.12 -6.55
CA PRO A 28 -15.18 -2.46 -6.27
C PRO A 28 -13.65 -2.50 -6.29
N GLY A 29 -13.06 -3.10 -5.26
CA GLY A 29 -11.61 -3.27 -5.14
C GLY A 29 -10.80 -2.00 -4.85
N LEU A 30 -11.35 -0.79 -4.98
CA LEU A 30 -10.61 0.46 -4.79
C LEU A 30 -9.91 0.54 -3.44
N THR A 31 -10.65 0.34 -2.35
CA THR A 31 -10.08 0.43 -0.98
C THR A 31 -8.91 -0.54 -0.80
N LEU A 32 -9.03 -1.76 -1.32
CA LEU A 32 -8.04 -2.82 -1.17
C LEU A 32 -6.79 -2.55 -2.02
N ILE A 33 -6.97 -2.06 -3.25
CA ILE A 33 -5.86 -1.69 -4.15
C ILE A 33 -5.13 -0.45 -3.63
N SER A 34 -5.87 0.56 -3.14
CA SER A 34 -5.30 1.74 -2.50
C SER A 34 -4.54 1.36 -1.23
N LEU A 35 -5.06 0.44 -0.41
CA LEU A 35 -4.36 -0.08 0.76
C LEU A 35 -3.06 -0.80 0.37
N ALA A 36 -3.11 -1.68 -0.65
CA ALA A 36 -1.92 -2.36 -1.16
C ALA A 36 -0.84 -1.36 -1.63
N THR A 37 -1.26 -0.33 -2.37
CA THR A 37 -0.38 0.73 -2.88
C THR A 37 0.28 1.52 -1.75
N MET A 38 -0.49 1.84 -0.72
CA MET A 38 0.02 2.51 0.47
C MET A 38 1.06 1.65 1.21
N ILE A 39 0.76 0.36 1.41
CA ILE A 39 1.68 -0.59 2.06
C ILE A 39 2.98 -0.72 1.28
N PHE A 40 2.92 -0.89 -0.05
CA PHE A 40 4.13 -0.97 -0.87
C PHE A 40 4.96 0.32 -0.84
N SER A 41 4.32 1.49 -0.77
CA SER A 41 5.01 2.76 -0.59
C SER A 41 5.75 2.84 0.76
N ILE A 42 5.14 2.32 1.84
CA ILE A 42 5.78 2.22 3.17
C ILE A 42 6.99 1.27 3.12
N VAL A 43 6.86 0.11 2.50
CA VAL A 43 7.98 -0.84 2.32
C VAL A 43 9.13 -0.19 1.57
N TYR A 44 8.83 0.57 0.51
CA TYR A 44 9.85 1.31 -0.24
C TYR A 44 10.51 2.41 0.60
N ASP A 45 9.75 3.22 1.34
CA ASP A 45 10.33 4.30 2.15
C ASP A 45 11.16 3.75 3.31
N THR A 46 10.73 2.65 3.93
CA THR A 46 11.48 2.00 5.02
C THR A 46 12.75 1.31 4.53
N LYS A 47 12.77 0.79 3.28
CA LYS A 47 14.03 0.38 2.64
C LYS A 47 14.99 1.55 2.49
N HIS A 48 14.51 2.70 2.04
CA HIS A 48 15.36 3.89 1.89
C HIS A 48 15.88 4.40 3.25
N GLN A 49 15.05 4.38 4.29
CA GLN A 49 15.49 4.76 5.64
C GLN A 49 16.51 3.76 6.22
N PHE A 50 16.39 2.47 5.90
CA PHE A 50 17.41 1.47 6.22
C PHE A 50 18.75 1.76 5.52
N ASP A 51 18.71 2.13 4.23
CA ASP A 51 19.91 2.48 3.46
C ASP A 51 20.59 3.77 3.98
N GLU A 52 19.81 4.69 4.55
CA GLU A 52 20.29 5.89 5.25
C GLU A 52 20.79 5.59 6.68
N GLY A 53 20.73 4.33 7.15
CA GLY A 53 21.15 3.94 8.49
C GLY A 53 20.18 4.35 9.61
N LYS A 54 18.96 4.80 9.27
CA LYS A 54 17.97 5.32 10.25
C LYS A 54 17.11 4.23 10.89
N ILE A 55 17.09 3.02 10.30
CA ILE A 55 16.29 1.89 10.78
C ILE A 55 17.22 0.69 11.03
N HIS A 56 17.01 0.00 12.15
CA HIS A 56 17.73 -1.23 12.46
C HIS A 56 17.33 -2.38 11.52
N LYS A 57 18.29 -3.25 11.14
CA LYS A 57 18.08 -4.35 10.18
C LYS A 57 16.90 -5.26 10.52
N VAL A 58 16.71 -5.56 11.80
CA VAL A 58 15.60 -6.42 12.28
C VAL A 58 14.25 -5.76 12.00
N ASN A 59 14.09 -4.49 12.33
CA ASN A 59 12.86 -3.74 12.11
C ASN A 59 12.55 -3.60 10.62
N TRP A 60 13.56 -3.30 9.80
CA TRP A 60 13.38 -3.25 8.34
C TRP A 60 12.92 -4.60 7.77
N LYS A 61 13.53 -5.72 8.19
CA LYS A 61 13.11 -7.06 7.76
C LYS A 61 11.67 -7.38 8.15
N LEU A 62 11.25 -7.03 9.37
CA LEU A 62 9.88 -7.22 9.82
C LEU A 62 8.89 -6.43 8.95
N ILE A 63 9.18 -5.16 8.69
CA ILE A 63 8.35 -4.31 7.82
C ILE A 63 8.31 -4.85 6.39
N LEU A 64 9.44 -5.33 5.87
CA LEU A 64 9.54 -5.90 4.53
C LEU A 64 8.65 -7.14 4.40
N VAL A 65 8.78 -8.10 5.32
CA VAL A 65 8.00 -9.35 5.25
C VAL A 65 6.52 -9.07 5.46
N ALA A 66 6.16 -8.36 6.54
CA ALA A 66 4.76 -8.05 6.84
C ALA A 66 4.11 -7.20 5.74
N GLY A 67 4.83 -6.20 5.23
CA GLY A 67 4.36 -5.31 4.19
C GLY A 67 4.18 -6.00 2.84
N LEU A 68 5.12 -6.85 2.42
CA LEU A 68 4.97 -7.62 1.19
C LEU A 68 3.79 -8.59 1.27
N SER A 69 3.67 -9.34 2.36
CA SER A 69 2.56 -10.29 2.54
C SER A 69 1.20 -9.58 2.55
N SER A 70 1.05 -8.54 3.38
CA SER A 70 -0.23 -7.80 3.51
C SER A 70 -0.58 -7.02 2.25
N GLY A 71 0.41 -6.41 1.58
CA GLY A 71 0.23 -5.71 0.31
C GLY A 71 -0.24 -6.65 -0.81
N SER A 72 0.39 -7.83 -0.94
CA SER A 72 -0.01 -8.83 -1.93
C SER A 72 -1.42 -9.38 -1.69
N ILE A 73 -1.76 -9.70 -0.45
CA ILE A 73 -3.12 -10.16 -0.10
C ILE A 73 -4.16 -9.09 -0.45
N SER A 74 -3.89 -7.83 -0.09
CA SER A 74 -4.78 -6.70 -0.37
C SER A 74 -4.96 -6.49 -1.88
N LEU A 75 -3.88 -6.59 -2.65
CA LEU A 75 -3.93 -6.46 -4.11
C LEU A 75 -4.77 -7.58 -4.74
N ILE A 76 -4.53 -8.82 -4.36
CA ILE A 76 -5.27 -9.99 -4.87
C ILE A 76 -6.76 -9.86 -4.53
N ALA A 77 -7.09 -9.57 -3.26
CA ALA A 77 -8.47 -9.38 -2.84
C ALA A 77 -9.15 -8.20 -3.57
N GLY A 78 -8.41 -7.13 -3.85
CA GLY A 78 -8.88 -6.01 -4.66
C GLY A 78 -9.21 -6.41 -6.09
N ILE A 79 -8.33 -7.15 -6.75
CA ILE A 79 -8.54 -7.67 -8.11
C ILE A 79 -9.74 -8.62 -8.16
N LEU A 80 -9.86 -9.54 -7.20
CA LEU A 80 -11.00 -10.46 -7.12
C LEU A 80 -12.33 -9.71 -7.00
N LYS A 81 -12.40 -8.66 -6.17
CA LYS A 81 -13.61 -7.82 -6.07
C LYS A 81 -13.96 -7.09 -7.36
N ILE A 82 -12.97 -6.70 -8.17
CA ILE A 82 -13.22 -6.10 -9.49
C ILE A 82 -13.79 -7.14 -10.43
N ILE A 83 -13.20 -8.35 -10.47
CA ILE A 83 -13.67 -9.46 -11.31
C ILE A 83 -15.12 -9.82 -10.96
N ASP A 84 -15.42 -9.94 -9.66
CA ASP A 84 -16.77 -10.28 -9.18
C ASP A 84 -17.81 -9.19 -9.46
N ALA A 85 -17.39 -7.92 -9.62
CA ALA A 85 -18.29 -6.83 -9.95
C ALA A 85 -18.57 -6.67 -11.46
N ILE A 86 -17.74 -7.28 -12.31
CA ILE A 86 -17.87 -7.24 -13.77
C ILE A 86 -18.63 -8.48 -14.30
N LYS A 87 -18.60 -9.58 -13.55
CA LYS A 87 -19.38 -10.80 -13.83
C LYS A 87 -20.85 -10.61 -13.48
#